data_AF-A0A2G7LZZ1-F1
#
_entry.id   AF-A0A2G7LZZ1-F1
#
_cell.length_a   1.000
_cell.length_b   1.000
_cell.length_c   1.000
_cell.angle_alpha   90.00
_cell.angle_beta   90.00
_cell.angle_gamma   90.00
#
_symmetry.space_group_name_H-M   'P 1'
#
loop_
_entity.id
_entity.type
_entity.pdbx_description
1 polymer ?
#
loop_
_entity_poly.entity_id
_entity_poly.type
_entity_poly.pdbx_seq_one_letter_code
_entity_poly.pdbx_strand_id
1 'polypeptide(L)'
;MRYVNMDHFYENQGMLTTWIRNELGATIIDVSRLSSLTVKEIEGFEQGYTSNSLYDKCLKALIEYARETNQSFTELMYRLYDVKSR
;
A
#
# COMPACT_ATOMS: atom_id res chain seq x y z
N MET A 1 16.53 -21.67 -12.56
CA MET A 1 15.21 -21.08 -12.25
C MET A 1 15.40 -20.07 -11.12
N ARG A 2 15.07 -18.80 -11.32
CA ARG A 2 15.12 -17.79 -10.25
C ARG A 2 13.86 -17.97 -9.40
N TYR A 3 14.00 -18.66 -8.27
CA TYR A 3 12.99 -18.67 -7.20
C TYR A 3 12.92 -17.25 -6.63
N VAL A 4 12.10 -16.39 -7.23
CA VAL A 4 11.58 -15.24 -6.50
C VAL A 4 10.47 -15.84 -5.63
N ASN A 5 10.79 -16.20 -4.39
CA ASN A 5 9.82 -16.76 -3.44
C ASN A 5 8.59 -15.85 -3.42
N MET A 6 7.42 -16.39 -3.80
CA MET A 6 6.16 -15.64 -3.82
C MET A 6 5.85 -14.99 -2.46
N ASP A 7 6.36 -15.56 -1.36
CA ASP A 7 6.23 -14.99 -0.02
C ASP A 7 6.88 -13.60 0.08
N HIS A 8 8.11 -13.45 -0.44
CA HIS A 8 8.76 -12.14 -0.49
C HIS A 8 8.06 -11.16 -1.43
N PHE A 9 7.31 -11.65 -2.42
CA PHE A 9 6.58 -10.77 -3.31
C PHE A 9 5.41 -10.06 -2.58
N TYR A 10 4.64 -10.80 -1.78
CA TYR A 10 3.54 -10.23 -1.01
C TYR A 10 4.02 -9.39 0.17
N GLU A 11 5.11 -9.79 0.84
CA GLU A 11 5.79 -8.97 1.84
C GLU A 11 6.19 -7.59 1.26
N ASN A 12 6.78 -7.58 0.06
CA ASN A 12 7.17 -6.33 -0.60
C ASN A 12 5.96 -5.44 -0.95
N GLN A 13 4.84 -6.03 -1.38
CA GLN A 13 3.60 -5.29 -1.64
C GLN A 13 2.99 -4.71 -0.36
N GLY A 14 2.96 -5.50 0.72
CA GLY A 14 2.52 -5.08 2.04
C GLY A 14 3.36 -3.90 2.54
N MET A 15 4.69 -4.05 2.53
CA MET A 15 5.62 -3.00 2.93
C MET A 15 5.47 -1.71 2.13
N LEU A 16 5.35 -1.80 0.80
CA LEU A 16 5.15 -0.63 -0.06
C LEU A 16 3.84 0.09 0.27
N THR A 17 2.78 -0.67 0.47
CA THR A 17 1.45 -0.12 0.81
C THR A 17 1.48 0.59 2.16
N THR A 18 2.11 -0.03 3.16
CA THR A 18 2.34 0.56 4.49
C THR A 18 3.10 1.88 4.39
N TRP A 19 4.14 1.94 3.56
CA TRP A 19 4.92 3.16 3.40
C TRP A 19 4.12 4.27 2.74
N ILE A 20 3.42 3.99 1.63
CA ILE A 20 2.54 4.95 0.98
C ILE A 20 1.49 5.47 1.96
N ARG A 21 0.87 4.56 2.75
CA ARG A 21 -0.11 4.93 3.77
C ARG A 21 0.47 5.89 4.81
N ASN A 22 1.68 5.62 5.30
CA ASN A 22 2.36 6.48 6.26
C ASN A 22 2.73 7.85 5.67
N GLU A 23 3.22 7.90 4.43
CA GLU A 23 3.54 9.16 3.74
C GLU A 23 2.30 10.04 3.49
N LEU A 24 1.15 9.42 3.25
CA LEU A 24 -0.14 10.12 3.12
C LEU A 24 -0.73 10.56 4.47
N GLY A 25 -0.20 10.07 5.59
CA GLY A 25 -0.78 10.25 6.92
C GLY A 25 -2.09 9.48 7.14
N ALA A 26 -2.38 8.47 6.32
CA ALA A 26 -3.60 7.68 6.40
C ALA A 26 -3.53 6.62 7.51
N THR A 27 -4.64 6.42 8.22
CA THR A 27 -4.79 5.32 9.18
C THR A 27 -5.30 4.05 8.50
N ILE A 28 -5.18 2.90 9.17
CA ILE A 28 -5.79 1.65 8.68
C ILE A 28 -7.32 1.78 8.60
N ILE A 29 -7.92 2.60 9.47
CA ILE A 29 -9.36 2.87 9.46
C ILE A 29 -9.76 3.63 8.18
N ASP A 30 -8.95 4.60 7.74
CA ASP A 30 -9.18 5.32 6.48
C ASP A 30 -9.15 4.39 5.28
N VAL A 31 -8.15 3.50 5.24
CA VAL A 31 -8.04 2.50 4.17
C VAL A 31 -9.20 1.50 4.23
N SER A 32 -9.61 1.06 5.42
CA SER A 32 -10.76 0.16 5.60
C SER A 32 -12.05 0.78 5.07
N ARG A 33 -12.31 2.07 5.40
CA ARG A 33 -13.47 2.82 4.91
C ARG A 33 -13.53 2.86 3.39
N LEU A 34 -12.39 3.07 2.73
CA LEU A 34 -12.30 3.29 1.27
C LEU A 34 -12.17 2.00 0.45
N SER A 35 -11.60 0.93 1.02
CA SER A 35 -11.32 -0.34 0.31
C SER A 35 -12.42 -1.39 0.47
N SER A 36 -13.40 -1.16 1.35
CA SER A 36 -14.36 -2.18 1.81
C SER A 36 -13.70 -3.42 2.43
N LEU A 37 -12.45 -3.29 2.90
CA LEU A 37 -11.73 -4.33 3.65
C LEU A 37 -11.88 -4.10 5.14
N THR A 38 -11.82 -5.16 5.92
CA THR A 38 -11.70 -5.07 7.37
C THR A 38 -10.30 -4.64 7.78
N VAL A 39 -10.18 -4.00 8.95
CA VAL A 39 -8.88 -3.65 9.56
C VAL A 39 -7.95 -4.86 9.63
N LYS A 40 -8.48 -6.02 10.02
CA LYS A 40 -7.70 -7.27 10.14
C LYS A 40 -7.15 -7.76 8.80
N GLU A 41 -7.91 -7.62 7.71
CA GLU A 41 -7.42 -7.98 6.37
C GLU A 41 -6.28 -7.06 5.91
N ILE A 42 -6.38 -5.76 6.22
CA ILE A 42 -5.34 -4.79 5.89
C ILE A 42 -4.08 -5.06 6.73
N GLU A 43 -4.21 -5.25 8.05
CA GLU A 43 -3.09 -5.57 8.93
C GLU A 43 -2.39 -6.89 8.51
N GLY A 44 -3.17 -7.92 8.17
CA GLY A 44 -2.62 -9.18 7.68
C GLY A 44 -1.90 -9.02 6.34
N PHE A 45 -2.43 -8.18 5.44
CA PHE A 45 -1.78 -7.85 4.18
C PHE A 45 -0.49 -7.05 4.37
N GLU A 46 -0.48 -6.01 5.22
CA GLU A 46 0.72 -5.20 5.50
C GLU A 46 1.85 -6.01 6.13
N GLN A 47 1.53 -7.12 6.81
CA GLN A 47 2.48 -8.07 7.38
C GLN A 47 2.92 -9.18 6.39
N GLY A 48 2.44 -9.15 5.14
CA GLY A 48 2.87 -10.06 4.08
C GLY A 48 2.11 -11.40 4.01
N TYR A 49 1.00 -11.57 4.74
CA TYR A 49 0.31 -12.87 4.83
C TYR A 49 -0.62 -13.20 3.66
N THR A 50 -0.83 -12.33 2.67
CA THR A 50 -2.02 -12.42 1.79
C THR A 50 -1.82 -12.03 0.31
N SER A 51 -2.87 -12.26 -0.50
CA SER A 51 -2.88 -12.32 -1.97
C SER A 51 -3.02 -10.99 -2.73
N ASN A 52 -2.71 -11.01 -4.04
CA ASN A 52 -2.79 -9.88 -4.99
C ASN A 52 -4.10 -9.06 -4.98
N SER A 53 -5.25 -9.64 -4.62
CA SER A 53 -6.54 -8.94 -4.63
C SER A 53 -6.65 -7.85 -3.55
N LEU A 54 -5.89 -7.99 -2.45
CA LEU A 54 -5.84 -7.02 -1.36
C LEU A 54 -4.97 -5.83 -1.73
N TYR A 55 -3.87 -6.06 -2.44
CA TYR A 55 -2.99 -5.00 -2.93
C TYR A 55 -3.73 -3.97 -3.79
N ASP A 56 -4.49 -4.41 -4.80
CA ASP A 56 -5.23 -3.51 -5.69
C ASP A 56 -6.28 -2.67 -4.93
N LYS A 57 -6.98 -3.30 -3.97
CA LYS A 57 -7.98 -2.61 -3.13
C LYS A 57 -7.35 -1.57 -2.21
N CYS A 58 -6.25 -1.92 -1.54
CA CYS A 58 -5.52 -0.99 -0.68
C CYS A 58 -4.93 0.16 -1.49
N LEU A 59 -4.34 -0.11 -2.65
CA LEU A 59 -3.74 0.93 -3.49
C LEU A 59 -4.80 1.91 -4.02
N LYS A 60 -5.94 1.41 -4.50
CA LYS A 60 -7.08 2.26 -4.92
C LYS A 60 -7.60 3.12 -3.77
N ALA A 61 -7.72 2.55 -2.57
CA ALA A 61 -8.11 3.30 -1.38
C ALA A 61 -7.12 4.42 -1.03
N LEU A 62 -5.81 4.18 -1.17
CA LEU A 62 -4.79 5.19 -0.91
C LEU A 62 -4.78 6.31 -1.97
N ILE A 63 -5.01 5.98 -3.24
CA ILE A 63 -5.18 6.97 -4.30
C ILE A 63 -6.41 7.85 -4.02
N GLU A 64 -7.52 7.22 -3.61
CA GLU A 64 -8.74 7.92 -3.25
C GLU A 64 -8.54 8.82 -2.02
N TYR A 65 -7.84 8.34 -1.00
CA TYR A 65 -7.51 9.13 0.19
C TYR A 65 -6.63 10.35 -0.16
N ALA A 66 -5.64 10.17 -1.03
CA ALA A 66 -4.81 11.27 -1.51
C ALA A 66 -5.66 12.34 -2.21
N ARG A 67 -6.66 11.92 -2.99
CA ARG A 67 -7.64 12.82 -3.62
C ARG A 67 -8.49 13.54 -2.58
N GLU A 68 -9.07 12.84 -1.60
CA GLU A 68 -9.87 13.44 -0.52
C GLU A 68 -9.09 14.49 0.29
N THR A 69 -7.77 14.30 0.42
CA THR A 69 -6.87 15.19 1.18
C THR A 69 -6.10 16.20 0.33
N ASN A 70 -6.43 16.33 -0.96
CA ASN A 70 -5.75 17.21 -1.92
C ASN A 70 -4.21 17.00 -2.01
N GLN A 71 -3.75 15.77 -1.78
CA GLN A 71 -2.35 15.38 -1.93
C GLN A 71 -2.10 14.81 -3.33
N SER A 72 -0.96 15.17 -3.95
CA SER A 72 -0.57 14.60 -5.25
C SER A 72 0.01 13.19 -5.06
N PHE A 73 -0.81 12.18 -5.36
CA PHE A 73 -0.36 10.79 -5.33
C PHE A 73 0.85 10.55 -6.25
N THR A 74 0.86 11.18 -7.42
CA THR A 74 1.96 11.08 -8.40
C THR A 74 3.27 11.64 -7.83
N GLU A 75 3.25 12.79 -7.15
CA GLU A 75 4.45 13.36 -6.52
C GLU A 75 4.98 12.46 -5.41
N LEU A 76 4.09 11.84 -4.64
CA LEU A 76 4.46 10.87 -3.62
C LEU A 76 5.15 9.64 -4.23
N MET A 77 4.63 9.12 -5.35
CA MET A 77 5.27 8.00 -6.06
C MET A 77 6.65 8.39 -6.63
N TYR A 78 6.80 9.62 -7.14
CA TYR A 78 8.11 10.10 -7.59
C TYR A 78 9.13 10.16 -6.45
N ARG A 79 8.74 10.65 -5.27
CA ARG A 79 9.60 10.65 -4.09
C ARG A 79 10.05 9.24 -3.71
N LEU A 80 9.13 8.27 -3.72
CA LEU A 80 9.45 6.86 -3.44
C LEU A 80 10.43 6.26 -4.46
N TYR A 81 10.34 6.66 -5.74
CA TYR A 81 11.25 6.22 -6.78
C TYR A 81 12.64 6.86 -6.65
N ASP A 82 12.70 8.16 -6.36
CA ASP A 82 13.95 8.92 -6.33
C ASP A 82 14.86 8.55 -5.14
N VAL A 83 14.29 8.05 -4.03
CA VAL A 83 15.07 7.54 -2.88
C VAL A 83 15.95 6.34 -3.25
N LYS A 84 15.72 5.65 -4.38
CA LYS A 84 16.57 4.54 -4.86
C LYS A 84 17.57 4.92 -5.97
N SER A 85 17.61 6.18 -6.40
CA SER A 85 18.51 6.64 -7.47
C SER A 85 19.89 7.10 -6.97
N ARG A 86 20.13 7.05 -5.66
CA ARG A 86 21.39 7.40 -4.98
C ARG A 86 21.97 6.21 -4.24
#